data_AF-A0A3N5BIK8-F1
#
_entry.id   AF-A0A3N5BIK8-F1
#
_cell.length_a   1.000
_cell.length_b   1.000
_cell.length_c   1.000
_cell.angle_alpha   90.00
_cell.angle_beta   90.00
_cell.angle_gamma   90.00
#
_symmetry.space_group_name_H-M   'P 1'
#
loop_
_entity.id
_entity.type
_entity.pdbx_description
1 polymer ?
#
loop_
_entity_poly.entity_id
_entity_poly.type
_entity_poly.pdbx_seq_one_letter_code
_entity_poly.pdbx_strand_id
1 'polypeptide(L)'
;MTKATEKTDLWFGLTPEQVDLLKKLYPTAPEAQLRLFVYQAKRAGLDPLTNQIHLLERRKWNKETGQWEVTWSVQTGIDGFRAVADRTGCYAPGRAPEIVERDGKIFAATAYVMKRVGDRWFEVSATAYFDEYVQTDSKGQPLHMWRKMPRNQLAKCAEALALRKAFPAELSGIYTDDEMQQADSESVLHAYPPEPESAPVTSQEPAGAQPEAVQATEQKTEGPQATGNQKTIKQAEAGKEKAKKSQANLQPFEGQVTVIGTPILGEKGWEVKAALGDEAITLVGDLVKDLTEAVYRVKGQRAKNRVKVGEIKPVGAQAQAETQDNQAIAAVIRTAPKKTVRSKNGAAEEVVWCRAEVEGHAEADGYNVQVILTGDALLGLNEGQTVTLIASPTGEKAANGEDIYQVREVCADTSAA
;
A
#
# COMPACT_ATOMS: atom_id res chain seq x y z
N MET A 1 -7.24 -23.26 61.91
CA MET A 1 -8.10 -22.42 61.05
C MET A 1 -7.37 -22.15 59.75
N THR A 2 -7.63 -22.96 58.72
CA THR A 2 -7.10 -22.74 57.38
C THR A 2 -7.82 -21.55 56.77
N LYS A 3 -7.10 -20.47 56.42
CA LYS A 3 -7.71 -19.35 55.69
C LYS A 3 -8.30 -19.91 54.40
N ALA A 4 -9.61 -19.77 54.23
CA ALA A 4 -10.22 -19.96 52.92
C ALA A 4 -9.55 -18.97 51.97
N THR A 5 -8.90 -19.48 50.93
CA THR A 5 -8.45 -18.64 49.82
C THR A 5 -9.72 -18.07 49.20
N GLU A 6 -9.98 -16.79 49.45
CA GLU A 6 -11.05 -16.08 48.76
C GLU A 6 -10.84 -16.32 47.27
N LYS A 7 -11.83 -16.91 46.60
CA LYS A 7 -11.86 -16.95 45.15
C LYS A 7 -12.06 -15.51 44.71
N THR A 8 -10.95 -14.77 44.60
CA THR A 8 -10.90 -13.51 43.86
C THR A 8 -11.56 -13.81 42.53
N ASP A 9 -12.65 -13.10 42.24
CA ASP A 9 -13.49 -13.37 41.08
C ASP A 9 -12.76 -12.84 39.85
N LEU A 10 -11.66 -13.52 39.49
CA LEU A 10 -10.70 -13.13 38.46
C LEU A 10 -11.47 -12.99 37.16
N TRP A 11 -11.52 -11.77 36.62
CA TRP A 11 -12.19 -11.45 35.36
C TRP A 11 -11.46 -12.13 34.21
N PHE A 12 -11.77 -13.41 34.05
CA PHE A 12 -11.13 -14.37 33.17
C PHE A 12 -9.59 -14.39 33.26
N GLY A 13 -8.99 -13.94 34.38
CA GLY A 13 -7.54 -13.96 34.60
C GLY A 13 -6.85 -12.59 34.60
N LEU A 14 -7.59 -11.48 34.46
CA LEU A 14 -7.08 -10.16 34.83
C LEU A 14 -6.87 -10.07 36.35
N THR A 15 -5.84 -9.34 36.77
CA THR A 15 -5.63 -8.97 38.19
C THR A 15 -6.60 -7.86 38.62
N PRO A 16 -6.83 -7.63 39.93
CA PRO A 16 -7.68 -6.54 40.41
C PRO A 16 -7.26 -5.16 39.86
N GLU A 17 -5.96 -4.89 39.79
CA GLU A 17 -5.39 -3.63 39.28
C GLU A 17 -5.69 -3.44 37.79
N GLN A 18 -5.67 -4.52 37.00
CA GLN A 18 -6.04 -4.50 35.59
C GLN A 18 -7.55 -4.30 35.40
N VAL A 19 -8.40 -4.86 36.27
CA VAL A 19 -9.85 -4.60 36.27
C VAL A 19 -10.14 -3.13 36.62
N ASP A 20 -9.44 -2.56 37.59
CA ASP A 20 -9.57 -1.14 37.95
C ASP A 20 -9.10 -0.21 36.82
N LEU A 21 -8.03 -0.57 36.10
CA LEU A 21 -7.60 0.16 34.90
C LEU A 21 -8.66 0.07 33.80
N LEU A 22 -9.22 -1.12 33.56
CA LEU A 22 -10.27 -1.32 32.56
C LEU A 22 -11.54 -0.51 32.89
N LYS A 23 -11.96 -0.46 34.16
CA LYS A 23 -13.08 0.38 34.61
C LYS A 23 -12.81 1.88 34.43
N LYS A 24 -11.55 2.32 34.51
CA LYS A 24 -11.16 3.72 34.22
C LYS A 24 -11.14 4.03 32.73
N LEU A 25 -10.80 3.06 31.88
CA LEU A 25 -10.85 3.21 30.41
C LEU A 25 -12.30 3.28 29.89
N TYR A 26 -13.23 2.57 30.54
CA TYR A 26 -14.63 2.47 30.13
C TYR A 26 -15.60 2.86 31.27
N PRO A 27 -15.61 4.12 31.72
CA PRO A 27 -16.32 4.53 32.94
C PRO A 27 -17.85 4.48 32.83
N THR A 28 -18.42 4.52 31.61
CA THR A 28 -19.87 4.41 31.35
C THR A 28 -20.33 2.97 31.10
N ALA A 29 -19.41 2.01 30.93
CA ALA A 29 -19.76 0.66 30.54
C ALA A 29 -20.30 -0.17 31.73
N PRO A 30 -21.47 -0.82 31.60
CA PRO A 30 -21.99 -1.71 32.62
C PRO A 30 -21.03 -2.87 32.90
N GLU A 31 -20.87 -3.25 34.17
CA GLU A 31 -19.91 -4.30 34.57
C GLU A 31 -20.13 -5.63 33.82
N ALA A 32 -21.38 -6.01 33.53
CA ALA A 32 -21.69 -7.19 32.73
C ALA A 32 -21.14 -7.11 31.29
N GLN A 33 -21.17 -5.92 30.68
CA GLN A 33 -20.62 -5.69 29.34
C GLN A 33 -19.08 -5.69 29.35
N LEU A 34 -18.45 -5.12 30.38
CA LEU A 34 -17.01 -5.21 30.56
C LEU A 34 -16.53 -6.65 30.79
N ARG A 35 -17.29 -7.45 31.57
CA ARG A 35 -17.02 -8.88 31.73
C ARG A 35 -17.15 -9.65 30.42
N LEU A 36 -18.17 -9.35 29.60
CA LEU A 36 -18.33 -9.93 28.27
C LEU A 36 -17.19 -9.53 27.33
N PHE A 37 -16.75 -8.27 27.36
CA PHE A 37 -15.60 -7.78 26.60
C PHE A 37 -14.31 -8.53 26.95
N VAL A 38 -14.00 -8.67 28.25
CA VAL A 38 -12.81 -9.42 28.70
C VAL A 38 -12.91 -10.90 28.35
N TYR A 39 -14.09 -11.52 28.44
CA TYR A 39 -14.31 -12.89 27.99
C TYR A 39 -13.99 -13.05 26.49
N GLN A 40 -14.48 -12.13 25.65
CA GLN A 40 -14.21 -12.15 24.21
C GLN A 40 -12.72 -11.93 23.90
N ALA A 41 -12.10 -10.94 24.54
CA ALA A 41 -10.66 -10.69 24.41
C ALA A 41 -9.85 -11.94 24.76
N LYS A 42 -10.11 -12.56 25.92
CA LYS A 42 -9.46 -13.83 26.30
C LYS A 42 -9.70 -14.95 25.30
N ARG A 43 -10.95 -15.15 24.83
CA ARG A 43 -11.28 -16.20 23.85
C ARG A 43 -10.50 -16.03 22.56
N ALA A 44 -10.27 -14.78 22.15
CA ALA A 44 -9.42 -14.40 21.02
C ALA A 44 -7.91 -14.39 21.33
N GLY A 45 -7.50 -14.60 22.60
CA GLY A 45 -6.12 -14.40 23.07
C GLY A 45 -5.61 -12.95 22.96
N LEU A 46 -6.52 -11.97 22.85
CA LEU A 46 -6.26 -10.54 22.78
C LEU A 46 -6.22 -9.92 24.18
N ASP A 47 -5.48 -8.82 24.32
CA ASP A 47 -5.41 -8.05 25.57
C ASP A 47 -6.42 -6.88 25.53
N PRO A 48 -7.44 -6.85 26.43
CA PRO A 48 -8.46 -5.79 26.48
C PRO A 48 -7.92 -4.42 26.92
N LEU A 49 -6.65 -4.32 27.33
CA LEU A 49 -5.95 -3.07 27.66
C LEU A 49 -5.09 -2.55 26.50
N THR A 50 -5.04 -3.26 25.36
CA THR A 50 -4.30 -2.86 24.16
C THR A 50 -5.23 -2.38 23.04
N ASN A 51 -4.72 -1.58 22.11
CA ASN A 51 -5.46 -1.10 20.93
C ASN A 51 -5.71 -2.17 19.86
N GLN A 52 -5.92 -3.42 20.27
CA GLN A 52 -6.25 -4.55 19.40
C GLN A 52 -7.75 -4.87 19.43
N ILE A 53 -8.42 -4.61 20.56
CA ILE A 53 -9.85 -4.89 20.76
C ILE A 53 -10.46 -3.77 21.62
N HIS A 54 -11.66 -3.33 21.26
CA HIS A 54 -12.32 -2.16 21.83
C HIS A 54 -13.76 -2.47 22.22
N LEU A 55 -14.20 -1.91 23.34
CA LEU A 55 -15.60 -1.89 23.74
C LEU A 55 -16.20 -0.52 23.38
N LEU A 56 -17.04 -0.46 22.34
CA LEU A 56 -17.63 0.78 21.86
C LEU A 56 -19.09 0.91 22.29
N GLU A 57 -19.42 2.08 22.83
CA GLU A 57 -20.80 2.53 23.05
C GLU A 57 -21.44 2.86 21.70
N ARG A 58 -22.63 2.32 21.42
CA ARG A 58 -23.40 2.55 20.19
C ARG A 58 -24.81 2.99 20.58
N ARG A 59 -25.41 3.88 19.80
CA ARG A 59 -26.82 4.27 19.98
C ARG A 59 -27.64 3.61 18.88
N LYS A 60 -28.59 2.76 19.27
CA LYS A 60 -29.49 2.06 18.36
C LYS A 60 -30.90 2.59 18.52
N TRP A 61 -31.57 2.89 17.41
CA TRP A 61 -33.00 3.23 17.45
C TRP A 61 -33.82 1.96 17.66
N ASN A 62 -34.55 1.89 18.78
CA ASN A 62 -35.51 0.83 19.02
C ASN A 62 -36.87 1.23 18.43
N LYS A 63 -37.32 0.48 17.43
CA LYS A 63 -38.59 0.71 16.71
C LYS A 63 -39.83 0.39 17.55
N GLU A 64 -39.70 -0.45 18.58
CA GLU A 64 -40.80 -0.85 19.47
C GLU A 64 -41.03 0.19 20.58
N THR A 65 -39.96 0.72 21.15
CA THR A 65 -40.02 1.73 22.23
C THR A 65 -40.01 3.18 21.73
N GLY A 66 -39.67 3.40 20.45
CA GLY A 66 -39.58 4.72 19.82
C GLY A 66 -38.46 5.58 20.41
N GLN A 67 -37.37 4.96 20.88
CA GLN A 67 -36.31 5.62 21.65
C GLN A 67 -34.91 5.17 21.21
N TRP A 68 -33.92 6.04 21.46
CA TRP A 68 -32.51 5.72 21.29
C TRP A 68 -31.98 4.96 22.50
N GLU A 69 -31.68 3.68 22.31
CA GLU A 69 -31.11 2.80 23.33
C GLU A 69 -29.59 2.77 23.21
N VAL A 70 -28.91 2.75 24.36
CA VAL A 70 -27.45 2.56 24.43
C VAL A 70 -27.14 1.07 24.42
N THR A 71 -26.42 0.65 23.38
CA THR A 71 -25.92 -0.71 23.20
C THR A 71 -24.40 -0.71 23.24
N TRP A 72 -23.82 -1.89 23.49
CA TRP A 72 -22.37 -2.06 23.62
C TRP A 72 -21.90 -3.10 22.61
N SER A 73 -20.92 -2.73 21.80
CA SER A 73 -20.34 -3.60 20.76
C SER A 73 -18.86 -3.83 21.02
N VAL A 74 -18.41 -5.07 20.89
CA VAL A 74 -16.98 -5.42 20.91
C VAL A 74 -16.47 -5.43 19.48
N GLN A 75 -15.53 -4.54 19.18
CA GLN A 75 -14.96 -4.36 17.84
C GLN A 75 -13.45 -4.60 17.90
N THR A 76 -12.88 -5.22 16.88
CA THR A 76 -11.48 -5.66 16.85
C THR A 76 -10.76 -4.97 15.72
N GLY A 77 -9.69 -4.25 16.05
CA GLY A 77 -8.86 -3.59 15.05
C GLY A 77 -8.12 -4.61 14.18
N ILE A 78 -7.64 -4.17 13.02
CA ILE A 78 -6.85 -5.02 12.11
C ILE A 78 -5.63 -5.64 12.80
N ASP A 79 -5.02 -4.94 13.76
CA ASP A 79 -3.89 -5.45 14.56
C ASP A 79 -4.30 -6.58 15.52
N GLY A 80 -5.56 -6.60 15.97
CA GLY A 80 -6.13 -7.74 16.68
C GLY A 80 -6.31 -8.95 15.78
N PHE A 81 -6.81 -8.77 14.55
CA PHE A 81 -6.91 -9.85 13.57
C PHE A 81 -5.53 -10.43 13.20
N ARG A 82 -4.53 -9.55 12.98
CA ARG A 82 -3.13 -9.95 12.76
C ARG A 82 -2.57 -10.71 13.95
N ALA A 83 -2.79 -10.25 15.19
CA ALA A 83 -2.29 -10.92 16.38
C ALA A 83 -2.95 -12.29 16.62
N VAL A 84 -4.23 -12.45 16.28
CA VAL A 84 -4.92 -13.76 16.29
C VAL A 84 -4.30 -14.70 15.26
N ALA A 85 -4.11 -14.22 14.03
CA ALA A 85 -3.53 -15.01 12.94
C ALA A 85 -2.07 -15.42 13.23
N ASP A 86 -1.23 -14.49 13.70
CA ASP A 86 0.18 -14.71 14.03
C ASP A 86 0.36 -15.81 15.11
N ARG A 87 -0.49 -15.80 16.14
CA ARG A 87 -0.50 -16.81 17.20
C ARG A 87 -0.82 -18.24 16.75
N THR A 88 -1.31 -18.44 15.51
CA THR A 88 -1.45 -19.79 14.93
C THR A 88 -0.11 -20.40 14.49
N GLY A 89 0.95 -19.58 14.38
CA GLY A 89 2.23 -19.98 13.77
C GLY A 89 2.10 -20.34 12.28
N CYS A 90 0.96 -20.03 11.65
CA CYS A 90 0.61 -20.37 10.27
C CYS A 90 0.24 -19.13 9.45
N TYR A 91 0.61 -17.94 9.92
CA TYR A 91 0.42 -16.64 9.27
C TYR A 91 1.76 -16.03 8.88
N ALA A 92 1.78 -15.30 7.76
CA ALA A 92 2.77 -14.29 7.47
C ALA A 92 2.12 -13.14 6.66
N PRO A 93 2.67 -11.91 6.70
CA PRO A 93 2.22 -10.83 5.83
C PRO A 93 2.32 -11.21 4.34
N GLY A 94 1.34 -10.80 3.54
CA GLY A 94 1.41 -10.91 2.08
C GLY A 94 2.06 -9.71 1.42
N ARG A 95 1.92 -9.60 0.09
CA ARG A 95 2.37 -8.43 -0.67
C ARG A 95 1.52 -7.19 -0.39
N ALA A 96 2.02 -6.03 -0.80
CA ALA A 96 1.32 -4.76 -0.66
C ALA A 96 -0.11 -4.81 -1.27
N PRO A 97 -1.12 -4.19 -0.63
CA PRO A 97 -2.47 -4.12 -1.18
C PRO A 97 -2.52 -3.40 -2.53
N GLU A 98 -3.28 -3.95 -3.46
CA GLU A 98 -3.52 -3.39 -4.79
C GLU A 98 -4.76 -2.50 -4.75
N ILE A 99 -4.62 -1.21 -5.09
CA ILE A 99 -5.73 -0.25 -5.14
C ILE A 99 -6.18 -0.06 -6.59
N VAL A 100 -7.46 -0.28 -6.86
CA VAL A 100 -8.09 -0.03 -8.15
C VAL A 100 -8.81 1.31 -8.10
N GLU A 101 -8.49 2.20 -9.04
CA GLU A 101 -9.16 3.49 -9.22
C GLU A 101 -9.92 3.53 -10.55
N ARG A 102 -11.06 4.23 -10.56
CA ARG A 102 -11.89 4.50 -11.74
C ARG A 102 -12.27 5.97 -11.72
N ASP A 103 -12.10 6.67 -12.84
CA ASP A 103 -12.43 8.11 -12.97
C ASP A 103 -11.82 9.01 -11.87
N GLY A 104 -10.59 8.69 -11.44
CA GLY A 104 -9.89 9.40 -10.35
C GLY A 104 -10.45 9.17 -8.95
N LYS A 105 -11.32 8.17 -8.78
CA LYS A 105 -11.91 7.76 -7.49
C LYS A 105 -11.46 6.34 -7.16
N ILE A 106 -11.28 6.06 -5.86
CA ILE A 106 -11.00 4.71 -5.38
C ILE A 106 -12.23 3.85 -5.59
N PHE A 107 -12.06 2.71 -6.25
CA PHE A 107 -13.13 1.78 -6.58
C PHE A 107 -13.04 0.49 -5.75
N ALA A 108 -11.85 -0.09 -5.60
CA ALA A 108 -11.63 -1.29 -4.81
C ALA A 108 -10.22 -1.34 -4.21
N ALA A 109 -10.02 -2.16 -3.18
CA ALA A 109 -8.72 -2.58 -2.70
C ALA A 109 -8.68 -4.11 -2.59
N THR A 110 -7.61 -4.75 -3.05
CA THR A 110 -7.33 -6.17 -2.83
C THR A 110 -6.14 -6.31 -1.90
N ALA A 111 -6.29 -7.05 -0.81
CA ALA A 111 -5.22 -7.32 0.14
C ALA A 111 -4.83 -8.81 0.10
N TYR A 112 -3.61 -9.09 0.55
CA TYR A 112 -2.97 -10.39 0.47
C TYR A 112 -2.39 -10.78 1.82
N VAL A 113 -2.64 -12.02 2.25
CA VAL A 113 -2.04 -12.62 3.45
C VAL A 113 -1.52 -14.02 3.14
N MET A 114 -0.46 -14.45 3.80
CA MET A 114 0.07 -15.80 3.61
C MET A 114 -0.44 -16.72 4.71
N LYS A 115 -1.02 -17.86 4.33
CA LYS A 115 -1.41 -18.94 5.23
C LYS A 115 -0.58 -20.18 4.98
N ARG A 116 -0.03 -20.78 6.03
CA ARG A 116 0.56 -22.11 5.98
C ARG A 116 -0.52 -23.20 6.11
N VAL A 117 -0.50 -24.18 5.22
CA VAL A 117 -1.33 -25.39 5.28
C VAL A 117 -0.42 -26.59 5.07
N GLY A 118 -0.20 -27.38 6.13
CA GLY A 118 0.85 -28.39 6.15
C GLY A 118 2.24 -27.75 6.14
N ASP A 119 3.08 -28.20 5.22
CA ASP A 119 4.44 -27.71 4.95
C ASP A 119 4.49 -26.53 3.96
N ARG A 120 3.37 -26.20 3.31
CA ARG A 120 3.29 -25.22 2.22
C ARG A 120 2.61 -23.92 2.61
N TRP A 121 3.08 -22.83 2.01
CA TRP A 121 2.48 -21.50 2.11
C TRP A 121 1.58 -21.21 0.90
N PHE A 122 0.44 -20.59 1.17
CA PHE A 122 -0.56 -20.20 0.17
C PHE A 122 -0.91 -18.73 0.38
N GLU A 123 -0.95 -17.97 -0.72
CA GLU A 123 -1.49 -16.61 -0.69
C GLU A 123 -3.02 -16.67 -0.65
N VAL A 124 -3.61 -15.95 0.30
CA VAL A 124 -5.05 -15.75 0.44
C VAL A 124 -5.34 -14.28 0.21
N SER A 125 -6.20 -13.99 -0.75
CA SER A 125 -6.62 -12.63 -1.07
C SER A 125 -8.13 -12.44 -0.90
N ALA A 126 -8.50 -11.19 -0.65
CA ALA A 126 -9.88 -10.70 -0.68
C ALA A 126 -9.89 -9.25 -1.17
N THR A 127 -11.02 -8.84 -1.76
CA THR A 127 -11.24 -7.51 -2.32
C THR A 127 -12.38 -6.84 -1.57
N ALA A 128 -12.21 -5.57 -1.19
CA ALA A 128 -13.25 -4.71 -0.66
C ALA A 128 -13.58 -3.60 -1.67
N TYR A 129 -14.85 -3.38 -1.97
CA TYR A 129 -15.31 -2.31 -2.85
C TYR A 129 -15.58 -1.02 -2.06
N PHE A 130 -15.24 0.14 -2.60
CA PHE A 130 -15.27 1.39 -1.84
C PHE A 130 -16.69 1.78 -1.40
N ASP A 131 -17.68 1.57 -2.27
CA ASP A 131 -19.09 1.85 -2.04
C ASP A 131 -19.74 0.92 -1.00
N GLU A 132 -19.30 -0.34 -0.91
CA GLU A 132 -19.76 -1.31 0.10
C GLU A 132 -19.22 -1.03 1.51
N TYR A 133 -18.01 -0.46 1.64
CA TYR A 133 -17.29 -0.33 2.92
C TYR A 133 -17.15 1.11 3.43
N VAL A 134 -17.36 2.13 2.59
CA VAL A 134 -17.18 3.53 3.03
C VAL A 134 -18.23 3.93 4.07
N GLN A 135 -17.76 4.21 5.28
CA GLN A 135 -18.63 4.72 6.34
C GLN A 135 -18.97 6.19 6.07
N THR A 136 -20.26 6.52 6.03
CA THR A 136 -20.78 7.89 5.78
C THR A 136 -21.49 8.48 6.99
N ASP A 137 -21.60 9.81 7.03
CA ASP A 137 -22.47 10.54 7.96
C ASP A 137 -23.93 10.61 7.45
N SER A 138 -24.82 11.21 8.24
CA SER A 138 -26.25 11.37 7.89
C SER A 138 -26.51 12.21 6.64
N LYS A 139 -25.48 12.83 6.03
CA LYS A 139 -25.55 13.56 4.76
C LYS A 139 -24.90 12.79 3.61
N GLY A 140 -24.62 11.49 3.82
CA GLY A 140 -23.97 10.62 2.84
C GLY A 140 -22.50 10.96 2.56
N GLN A 141 -21.86 11.79 3.39
CA GLN A 141 -20.45 12.15 3.20
C GLN A 141 -19.55 11.17 3.96
N PRO A 142 -18.43 10.67 3.37
CA PRO A 142 -17.51 9.77 4.07
C PRO A 142 -17.01 10.37 5.38
N LEU A 143 -16.86 9.57 6.43
CA LEU A 143 -16.37 10.03 7.75
C LEU A 143 -14.92 10.56 7.70
N HIS A 144 -14.46 11.26 8.75
CA HIS A 144 -13.16 11.94 8.77
C HIS A 144 -11.98 11.05 8.32
N MET A 145 -11.89 9.82 8.82
CA MET A 145 -10.80 8.90 8.47
C MET A 145 -10.86 8.45 7.01
N TRP A 146 -12.07 8.23 6.48
CA TRP A 146 -12.29 7.92 5.07
C TRP A 146 -11.98 9.12 4.16
N ARG A 147 -12.25 10.37 4.59
CA ARG A 147 -11.83 11.57 3.84
C ARG A 147 -10.31 11.80 3.88
N LYS A 148 -9.67 11.49 5.02
CA LYS A 148 -8.23 11.76 5.26
C LYS A 148 -7.31 10.69 4.66
N MET A 149 -7.68 9.41 4.72
CA MET A 149 -6.84 8.28 4.32
C MET A 149 -7.65 7.15 3.62
N PRO A 150 -8.41 7.42 2.54
CA PRO A 150 -9.36 6.46 1.97
C PRO A 150 -8.72 5.15 1.50
N ARG A 151 -7.53 5.20 0.86
CA ARG A 151 -6.79 4.00 0.41
C ARG A 151 -6.40 3.11 1.59
N ASN A 152 -5.95 3.71 2.69
CA ASN A 152 -5.56 2.99 3.91
C ASN A 152 -6.78 2.36 4.60
N GLN A 153 -7.92 3.05 4.62
CA GLN A 153 -9.15 2.50 5.18
C GLN A 153 -9.62 1.28 4.38
N LEU A 154 -9.76 1.41 3.05
CA LEU A 154 -10.24 0.30 2.22
C LEU A 154 -9.26 -0.89 2.19
N ALA A 155 -7.94 -0.64 2.22
CA ALA A 155 -6.94 -1.69 2.32
C ALA A 155 -7.07 -2.51 3.62
N LYS A 156 -7.37 -1.87 4.76
CA LYS A 156 -7.63 -2.59 6.03
C LYS A 156 -8.89 -3.43 5.96
N CYS A 157 -9.96 -2.94 5.31
CA CYS A 157 -11.18 -3.73 5.10
C CYS A 157 -10.85 -4.99 4.28
N ALA A 158 -10.15 -4.83 3.16
CA ALA A 158 -9.72 -5.95 2.32
C ALA A 158 -8.80 -6.94 3.07
N GLU A 159 -7.91 -6.46 3.92
CA GLU A 159 -7.02 -7.30 4.73
C GLU A 159 -7.80 -8.07 5.81
N ALA A 160 -8.78 -7.44 6.46
CA ALA A 160 -9.67 -8.13 7.40
C ALA A 160 -10.43 -9.28 6.73
N LEU A 161 -10.98 -9.07 5.52
CA LEU A 161 -11.62 -10.11 4.73
C LEU A 161 -10.65 -11.24 4.34
N ALA A 162 -9.42 -10.90 3.95
CA ALA A 162 -8.39 -11.88 3.60
C ALA A 162 -7.99 -12.72 4.82
N LEU A 163 -7.84 -12.07 5.99
CA LEU A 163 -7.59 -12.73 7.28
C LEU A 163 -8.75 -13.64 7.69
N ARG A 164 -10.02 -13.22 7.54
CA ARG A 164 -11.18 -14.11 7.77
C ARG A 164 -11.17 -15.36 6.90
N LYS A 165 -10.91 -15.18 5.60
CA LYS A 165 -10.84 -16.26 4.63
C LYS A 165 -9.68 -17.22 4.94
N ALA A 166 -8.58 -16.70 5.48
CA ALA A 166 -7.44 -17.51 5.92
C ALA A 166 -7.70 -18.21 7.27
N PHE A 167 -8.23 -17.52 8.29
CA PHE A 167 -8.34 -17.99 9.67
C PHE A 167 -9.80 -17.97 10.18
N PRO A 168 -10.73 -18.69 9.51
CA PRO A 168 -12.16 -18.58 9.78
C PRO A 168 -12.58 -19.18 11.13
N ALA A 169 -11.83 -20.13 11.68
CA ALA A 169 -12.13 -20.73 12.98
C ALA A 169 -11.67 -19.80 14.12
N GLU A 170 -10.51 -19.19 13.95
CA GLU A 170 -9.85 -18.32 14.92
C GLU A 170 -10.51 -16.93 15.01
N LEU A 171 -11.01 -16.42 13.88
CA LEU A 171 -11.73 -15.14 13.78
C LEU A 171 -13.26 -15.29 13.89
N SER A 172 -13.76 -16.49 14.17
CA SER A 172 -15.20 -16.77 14.27
C SER A 172 -15.83 -16.02 15.45
N GLY A 173 -16.89 -15.25 15.16
CA GLY A 173 -17.61 -14.46 16.16
C GLY A 173 -16.75 -13.38 16.83
N ILE A 174 -15.69 -12.92 16.15
CA ILE A 174 -14.94 -11.69 16.40
C ILE A 174 -15.23 -10.78 15.21
N TYR A 175 -15.54 -9.50 15.39
CA TYR A 175 -15.88 -8.57 14.30
C TYR A 175 -14.95 -7.37 14.25
N THR A 176 -14.65 -6.90 13.04
CA THR A 176 -14.02 -5.59 12.81
C THR A 176 -15.05 -4.47 12.80
N ASP A 177 -14.59 -3.26 13.03
CA ASP A 177 -15.40 -2.03 13.02
C ASP A 177 -16.22 -1.89 11.73
N ASP A 178 -15.60 -2.17 10.58
CA ASP A 178 -16.21 -2.01 9.26
C ASP A 178 -17.36 -3.00 9.01
N GLU A 179 -17.21 -4.26 9.45
CA GLU A 179 -18.25 -5.29 9.26
C GLU A 179 -19.42 -5.12 10.24
N MET A 180 -19.16 -4.73 11.50
CA MET A 180 -20.24 -4.41 12.43
C MET A 180 -21.09 -3.26 11.92
N GLN A 181 -20.48 -2.30 11.21
CA GLN A 181 -21.20 -1.16 10.66
C GLN A 181 -21.98 -1.48 9.38
N GLN A 182 -21.58 -2.50 8.61
CA GLN A 182 -22.41 -3.06 7.54
C GLN A 182 -23.66 -3.74 8.12
N ALA A 183 -23.50 -4.59 9.13
CA ALA A 183 -24.62 -5.25 9.81
C ALA A 183 -25.58 -4.26 10.50
N ASP A 184 -25.05 -3.18 11.09
CA ASP A 184 -25.88 -2.08 11.59
C ASP A 184 -26.62 -1.37 10.44
N SER A 185 -25.95 -1.07 9.32
CA SER A 185 -26.55 -0.38 8.16
C SER A 185 -27.69 -1.16 7.48
N GLU A 186 -27.56 -2.48 7.33
CA GLU A 186 -28.64 -3.32 6.79
C GLU A 186 -29.92 -3.23 7.64
N SER A 187 -29.78 -3.06 8.97
CA SER A 187 -30.93 -2.93 9.88
C SER A 187 -31.67 -1.57 9.76
N VAL A 188 -31.03 -0.56 9.17
CA VAL A 188 -31.57 0.80 8.98
C VAL A 188 -32.42 0.92 7.70
N LEU A 189 -32.21 0.05 6.69
CA LEU A 189 -32.91 0.10 5.39
C LEU A 189 -34.44 -0.16 5.46
N HIS A 190 -34.99 -0.46 6.64
CA HIS A 190 -36.42 -0.70 6.87
C HIS A 190 -37.02 0.15 8.00
N ALA A 191 -36.69 1.44 8.09
CA ALA A 191 -37.54 2.44 8.75
C ALA A 191 -37.22 3.88 8.31
N TYR A 192 -38.12 4.49 7.55
CA TYR A 192 -38.24 5.95 7.49
C TYR A 192 -39.71 6.35 7.28
N PRO A 193 -40.35 6.95 8.29
CA PRO A 193 -41.25 8.07 8.13
C PRO A 193 -40.49 9.38 8.40
N PRO A 194 -40.86 10.51 7.78
CA PRO A 194 -40.08 11.74 7.87
C PRO A 194 -40.17 12.39 9.27
N GLU A 195 -39.03 12.78 9.82
CA GLU A 195 -38.95 13.59 11.04
C GLU A 195 -38.87 15.09 10.68
N PRO A 196 -39.63 15.99 11.34
CA PRO A 196 -39.66 17.40 11.00
C PRO A 196 -38.45 18.19 11.53
N GLU A 197 -38.05 19.20 10.76
CA GLU A 197 -36.93 20.10 11.03
C GLU A 197 -37.13 20.97 12.29
N SER A 198 -36.22 20.91 13.27
CA SER A 198 -36.05 21.99 14.25
C SER A 198 -34.66 22.07 14.92
N ALA A 199 -34.03 23.24 14.73
CA ALA A 199 -33.06 23.97 15.57
C ALA A 199 -31.79 23.28 16.19
N PRO A 200 -30.62 23.96 16.17
CA PRO A 200 -29.37 23.43 16.70
C PRO A 200 -29.19 23.65 18.22
N VAL A 201 -28.52 22.70 18.89
CA VAL A 201 -28.08 22.85 20.28
C VAL A 201 -26.56 23.09 20.32
N THR A 202 -26.19 24.32 20.69
CA THR A 202 -24.82 24.70 21.08
C THR A 202 -24.41 24.02 22.38
N SER A 203 -23.14 23.65 22.53
CA SER A 203 -22.54 23.37 23.85
C SER A 203 -21.17 24.03 23.93
N GLN A 204 -20.91 24.66 25.08
CA GLN A 204 -19.87 25.68 25.24
C GLN A 204 -18.62 25.14 25.92
N GLU A 205 -17.50 25.80 25.63
CA GLU A 205 -16.23 25.70 26.36
C GLU A 205 -16.28 26.57 27.64
N PRO A 206 -15.84 26.08 28.81
CA PRO A 206 -15.88 26.86 30.06
C PRO A 206 -14.64 27.75 30.21
N ALA A 207 -14.86 29.02 30.57
CA ALA A 207 -13.79 30.00 30.78
C ALA A 207 -13.86 30.68 32.16
N GLY A 208 -12.68 30.94 32.73
CA GLY A 208 -12.40 32.16 33.50
C GLY A 208 -12.47 32.11 35.04
N ALA A 209 -11.34 32.43 35.68
CA ALA A 209 -11.29 33.03 37.01
C ALA A 209 -10.05 33.95 37.15
N GLN A 210 -10.28 35.25 37.33
CA GLN A 210 -9.35 36.30 37.81
C GLN A 210 -10.18 37.21 38.75
N PRO A 211 -9.57 37.82 39.79
CA PRO A 211 -8.92 39.15 39.68
C PRO A 211 -7.59 39.18 40.50
N GLU A 212 -6.89 40.29 40.79
CA GLU A 212 -7.11 41.73 40.52
C GLU A 212 -5.79 42.46 40.16
N ALA A 213 -5.52 43.68 40.66
CA ALA A 213 -4.39 44.53 40.26
C ALA A 213 -3.74 45.30 41.42
N VAL A 214 -2.45 45.69 41.29
CA VAL A 214 -1.91 46.95 41.86
C VAL A 214 -0.58 47.41 41.21
N GLN A 215 -0.61 48.67 40.76
CA GLN A 215 0.46 49.70 40.79
C GLN A 215 1.77 49.56 39.98
N ALA A 216 2.39 50.73 39.77
CA ALA A 216 3.41 51.03 38.78
C ALA A 216 4.73 51.51 39.41
N THR A 217 5.81 51.53 38.62
CA THR A 217 6.87 52.54 38.77
C THR A 217 7.70 52.67 37.49
N GLU A 218 8.16 53.88 37.22
CA GLU A 218 8.98 54.24 36.05
C GLU A 218 10.47 53.97 36.30
N GLN A 219 11.25 53.77 35.23
CA GLN A 219 12.59 54.38 35.15
C GLN A 219 13.10 54.51 33.70
N LYS A 220 13.91 55.54 33.46
CA LYS A 220 14.31 56.07 32.15
C LYS A 220 15.78 56.51 32.19
N THR A 221 16.58 56.07 31.22
CA THR A 221 17.88 56.63 30.80
C THR A 221 18.10 56.19 29.34
N GLU A 222 17.92 57.04 28.32
CA GLU A 222 18.82 58.08 27.80
C GLU A 222 20.07 57.53 27.04
N GLY A 223 20.30 58.06 25.82
CA GLY A 223 21.26 57.55 24.81
C GLY A 223 22.69 58.10 24.98
N PRO A 224 23.47 58.41 23.90
CA PRO A 224 22.99 59.19 22.73
C PRO A 224 23.68 58.95 21.35
N GLN A 225 23.23 59.71 20.32
CA GLN A 225 23.99 60.21 19.12
C GLN A 225 24.54 59.21 18.06
N ALA A 226 24.82 59.59 16.79
CA ALA A 226 24.30 60.65 15.90
C ALA A 226 24.88 60.51 14.46
N THR A 227 24.33 61.29 13.51
CA THR A 227 24.81 61.58 12.12
C THR A 227 24.59 60.47 11.07
N GLY A 228 24.21 60.78 9.81
CA GLY A 228 24.02 62.09 9.17
C GLY A 228 23.14 62.08 7.90
N ASN A 229 22.85 63.28 7.39
CA ASN A 229 22.02 63.60 6.21
C ASN A 229 22.49 62.87 4.91
N GLN A 230 21.66 62.63 3.88
CA GLN A 230 21.00 63.66 3.05
C GLN A 230 19.77 63.15 2.26
N LYS A 231 18.81 64.04 2.03
CA LYS A 231 17.77 63.92 0.98
C LYS A 231 18.32 64.46 -0.35
N THR A 232 17.86 63.92 -1.48
CA THR A 232 16.88 64.56 -2.41
C THR A 232 17.00 63.94 -3.83
N ILE A 233 15.93 64.09 -4.63
CA ILE A 233 15.85 64.04 -6.11
C ILE A 233 15.16 62.80 -6.72
N LYS A 234 13.85 63.01 -6.95
CA LYS A 234 13.01 62.63 -8.11
C LYS A 234 12.65 61.16 -8.35
N GLN A 235 11.33 60.95 -8.32
CA GLN A 235 10.62 59.99 -9.17
C GLN A 235 10.96 60.23 -10.66
N ALA A 236 11.36 59.17 -11.36
CA ALA A 236 10.97 58.84 -12.73
C ALA A 236 11.47 57.42 -13.04
N GLU A 237 10.92 56.78 -14.07
CA GLU A 237 11.42 55.51 -14.62
C GLU A 237 11.33 54.29 -13.68
N ALA A 238 10.13 54.10 -13.13
CA ALA A 238 9.60 52.78 -12.81
C ALA A 238 9.59 51.90 -14.08
N GLY A 239 10.73 51.25 -14.39
CA GLY A 239 10.89 50.55 -15.67
C GLY A 239 12.15 49.71 -15.86
N LYS A 240 13.00 49.50 -14.84
CA LYS A 240 14.18 48.60 -14.97
C LYS A 240 14.67 47.89 -13.69
N GLU A 241 14.07 48.14 -12.52
CA GLU A 241 14.55 47.59 -11.24
C GLU A 241 13.75 46.40 -10.67
N LYS A 242 13.00 45.68 -11.51
CA LYS A 242 12.43 44.36 -11.18
C LYS A 242 13.22 43.17 -11.75
N ALA A 243 14.45 43.40 -12.21
CA ALA A 243 15.30 42.37 -12.83
C ALA A 243 16.42 41.80 -11.93
N LYS A 244 16.49 42.17 -10.63
CA LYS A 244 17.64 41.82 -9.77
C LYS A 244 17.33 41.26 -8.36
N LYS A 245 16.11 40.74 -8.14
CA LYS A 245 15.75 40.01 -6.90
C LYS A 245 14.96 38.72 -7.16
N SER A 246 15.54 37.81 -7.94
CA SER A 246 15.31 36.35 -7.81
C SER A 246 16.26 35.54 -8.71
N GLN A 247 17.58 35.81 -8.65
CA GLN A 247 18.54 34.73 -8.93
C GLN A 247 18.37 33.70 -7.81
N ALA A 248 17.44 32.76 -8.02
CA ALA A 248 17.39 31.53 -7.25
C ALA A 248 18.77 30.88 -7.37
N ASN A 249 19.31 30.43 -6.23
CA ASN A 249 20.66 29.89 -6.15
C ASN A 249 20.71 28.58 -6.97
N LEU A 250 21.09 28.71 -8.25
CA LEU A 250 21.07 27.64 -9.25
C LEU A 250 22.33 26.80 -9.07
N GLN A 251 22.17 25.63 -8.46
CA GLN A 251 23.27 24.72 -8.18
C GLN A 251 23.36 23.66 -9.29
N PRO A 252 24.56 23.28 -9.75
CA PRO A 252 24.73 22.12 -10.61
C PRO A 252 24.15 20.88 -9.93
N PHE A 253 23.46 20.04 -10.70
CA PHE A 253 22.84 18.82 -10.19
C PHE A 253 23.15 17.65 -11.11
N GLU A 254 23.65 16.57 -10.52
CA GLU A 254 23.77 15.24 -11.12
C GLU A 254 23.26 14.22 -10.10
N GLY A 255 22.34 13.34 -10.51
CA GLY A 255 21.75 12.36 -9.60
C GLY A 255 20.86 11.35 -10.31
N GLN A 256 20.53 10.26 -9.61
CA GLN A 256 19.49 9.31 -10.04
C GLN A 256 18.15 9.73 -9.44
N VAL A 257 17.12 9.72 -10.27
CA VAL A 257 15.75 10.14 -9.91
C VAL A 257 14.76 9.14 -10.48
N THR A 258 13.73 8.79 -9.72
CA THR A 258 12.64 7.92 -10.19
C THR A 258 11.49 8.81 -10.63
N VAL A 259 11.07 8.75 -11.89
CA VAL A 259 9.86 9.44 -12.36
C VAL A 259 8.64 8.75 -11.74
N ILE A 260 7.78 9.53 -11.09
CA ILE A 260 6.65 9.06 -10.26
C ILE A 260 5.33 9.77 -10.66
N GLY A 261 5.19 10.05 -11.95
CA GLY A 261 3.97 10.60 -12.51
C GLY A 261 4.14 11.04 -13.96
N THR A 262 3.03 11.32 -14.62
CA THR A 262 2.99 11.71 -16.04
C THR A 262 3.55 13.12 -16.28
N PRO A 263 4.32 13.34 -17.36
CA PRO A 263 4.68 14.68 -17.81
C PRO A 263 3.46 15.55 -18.13
N ILE A 264 3.47 16.79 -17.68
CA ILE A 264 2.43 17.79 -17.93
C ILE A 264 3.03 19.05 -18.56
N LEU A 265 2.26 19.72 -19.42
CA LEU A 265 2.65 20.99 -20.04
C LEU A 265 2.08 22.16 -19.21
N GLY A 266 2.93 22.81 -18.43
CA GLY A 266 2.56 24.00 -17.64
C GLY A 266 2.88 25.32 -18.35
N GLU A 267 2.51 26.44 -17.71
CA GLU A 267 2.74 27.82 -18.23
C GLU A 267 4.21 28.15 -18.58
N LYS A 268 5.16 27.34 -18.13
CA LYS A 268 6.62 27.57 -18.27
C LYS A 268 7.34 26.39 -18.95
N GLY A 269 6.60 25.56 -19.68
CA GLY A 269 7.10 24.38 -20.38
C GLY A 269 6.75 23.06 -19.68
N TRP A 270 7.31 21.96 -20.20
CA TRP A 270 7.10 20.62 -19.68
C TRP A 270 7.66 20.45 -18.26
N GLU A 271 6.90 19.78 -17.40
CA GLU A 271 7.32 19.37 -16.07
C GLU A 271 6.80 17.98 -15.69
N VAL A 272 7.55 17.27 -14.86
CA VAL A 272 7.18 15.93 -14.35
C VAL A 272 7.67 15.76 -12.91
N LYS A 273 6.92 15.00 -12.10
CA LYS A 273 7.32 14.67 -10.72
C LYS A 273 8.31 13.51 -10.70
N ALA A 274 9.36 13.65 -9.92
CA ALA A 274 10.34 12.60 -9.67
C ALA A 274 10.72 12.52 -8.19
N ALA A 275 11.14 11.36 -7.71
CA ALA A 275 11.73 11.16 -6.39
C ALA A 275 13.26 11.15 -6.49
N LEU A 276 13.93 11.79 -5.54
CA LEU A 276 15.37 11.76 -5.33
C LEU A 276 15.62 11.24 -3.91
N GLY A 277 15.76 9.92 -3.77
CA GLY A 277 15.61 9.26 -2.46
C GLY A 277 14.22 9.54 -1.90
N ASP A 278 14.15 10.01 -0.66
CA ASP A 278 12.89 10.38 0.01
C ASP A 278 12.35 11.79 -0.37
N GLU A 279 13.09 12.57 -1.17
CA GLU A 279 12.67 13.93 -1.56
C GLU A 279 11.87 13.94 -2.88
N ALA A 280 10.65 14.47 -2.83
CA ALA A 280 9.85 14.74 -4.04
C ALA A 280 10.31 16.03 -4.74
N ILE A 281 10.79 15.89 -5.98
CA ILE A 281 11.27 16.97 -6.84
C ILE A 281 10.45 17.08 -8.14
N THR A 282 10.65 18.16 -8.87
CA THR A 282 10.04 18.40 -10.19
C THR A 282 11.12 18.58 -11.24
N LEU A 283 11.18 17.70 -12.23
CA LEU A 283 12.03 17.85 -13.40
C LEU A 283 11.33 18.77 -14.40
N VAL A 284 12.07 19.69 -15.05
CA VAL A 284 11.50 20.67 -15.99
C VAL A 284 12.35 20.84 -17.24
N GLY A 285 11.70 21.14 -18.37
CA GLY A 285 12.33 21.35 -19.69
C GLY A 285 11.94 20.27 -20.71
N ASP A 286 12.15 20.53 -22.00
CA ASP A 286 11.54 19.73 -23.07
C ASP A 286 11.96 18.24 -23.09
N LEU A 287 13.15 17.94 -22.54
CA LEU A 287 13.63 16.56 -22.35
C LEU A 287 12.78 15.72 -21.37
N VAL A 288 11.83 16.33 -20.65
CA VAL A 288 10.92 15.59 -19.74
C VAL A 288 9.59 15.21 -20.36
N LYS A 289 9.29 15.68 -21.57
CA LYS A 289 7.99 15.53 -22.25
C LYS A 289 7.53 14.08 -22.38
N ASP A 290 8.43 13.19 -22.79
CA ASP A 290 8.12 11.80 -23.18
C ASP A 290 8.67 10.78 -22.15
N LEU A 291 8.87 11.20 -20.89
CA LEU A 291 9.34 10.32 -19.82
C LEU A 291 8.20 9.44 -19.27
N THR A 292 8.56 8.20 -18.96
CA THR A 292 7.68 7.20 -18.32
C THR A 292 8.11 6.98 -16.87
N GLU A 293 7.33 6.21 -16.10
CA GLU A 293 7.69 5.87 -14.72
C GLU A 293 8.85 4.87 -14.69
N ALA A 294 10.07 5.40 -14.60
CA ALA A 294 11.32 4.65 -14.55
C ALA A 294 12.39 5.45 -13.78
N VAL A 295 13.52 4.80 -13.48
CA VAL A 295 14.70 5.48 -12.92
C VAL A 295 15.50 6.12 -14.05
N TYR A 296 15.94 7.35 -13.86
CA TYR A 296 16.78 8.09 -14.80
C TYR A 296 17.96 8.74 -14.07
N ARG A 297 19.12 8.80 -14.74
CA ARG A 297 20.24 9.65 -14.34
C ARG A 297 20.07 11.00 -15.03
N VAL A 298 19.91 12.05 -14.23
CA VAL A 298 19.66 13.42 -14.68
C VAL A 298 20.87 14.28 -14.38
N LYS A 299 21.26 15.11 -15.36
CA LYS A 299 22.18 16.24 -15.19
C LYS A 299 21.46 17.54 -15.50
N GLY A 300 21.73 18.60 -14.75
CA GLY A 300 21.06 19.86 -14.96
C GLY A 300 21.36 20.92 -13.90
N GLN A 301 20.40 21.83 -13.71
CA GLN A 301 20.49 22.91 -12.74
C GLN A 301 19.32 22.83 -11.75
N ARG A 302 19.63 22.71 -10.46
CA ARG A 302 18.64 22.62 -9.37
C ARG A 302 18.43 23.97 -8.70
N ALA A 303 17.17 24.30 -8.42
CA ALA A 303 16.76 25.42 -7.60
C ALA A 303 15.63 24.96 -6.66
N LYS A 304 15.94 24.84 -5.36
CA LYS A 304 15.07 24.19 -4.36
C LYS A 304 14.70 22.76 -4.80
N ASN A 305 13.40 22.46 -4.93
CA ASN A 305 12.86 21.17 -5.35
C ASN A 305 12.64 21.05 -6.87
N ARG A 306 13.04 22.04 -7.69
CA ARG A 306 12.92 21.96 -9.16
C ARG A 306 14.29 21.78 -9.81
N VAL A 307 14.38 20.87 -10.78
CA VAL A 307 15.59 20.57 -11.56
C VAL A 307 15.31 20.84 -13.03
N LYS A 308 15.98 21.85 -13.60
CA LYS A 308 15.99 22.05 -15.05
C LYS A 308 16.92 21.03 -15.68
N VAL A 309 16.35 20.12 -16.47
CA VAL A 309 17.08 19.01 -17.10
C VAL A 309 17.91 19.53 -18.27
N GLY A 310 19.21 19.22 -18.26
CA GLY A 310 20.14 19.47 -19.36
C GLY A 310 20.53 18.20 -20.11
N GLU A 311 20.70 17.10 -19.39
CA GLU A 311 20.82 15.75 -19.95
C GLU A 311 19.99 14.77 -19.10
N ILE A 312 19.44 13.74 -19.73
CA ILE A 312 18.77 12.64 -19.05
C ILE A 312 19.06 11.32 -19.76
N LYS A 313 19.31 10.25 -18.99
CA LYS A 313 19.51 8.89 -19.50
C LYS A 313 18.75 7.90 -18.62
N PRO A 314 18.01 6.93 -19.17
CA PRO A 314 17.38 5.90 -18.35
C PRO A 314 18.44 5.08 -17.60
N VAL A 315 18.17 4.81 -16.33
CA VAL A 315 18.87 3.80 -15.52
C VAL A 315 17.94 2.60 -15.55
N GLY A 316 18.08 1.80 -16.61
CA GLY A 316 16.97 1.01 -17.11
C GLY A 316 16.52 -0.12 -16.20
N ALA A 317 15.22 -0.43 -16.29
CA ALA A 317 14.72 -1.79 -16.13
C ALA A 317 15.14 -2.68 -17.33
N GLN A 318 16.42 -2.62 -17.69
CA GLN A 318 17.09 -3.40 -18.73
C GLN A 318 18.49 -3.82 -18.21
N ALA A 319 18.51 -4.55 -17.10
CA ALA A 319 19.73 -5.15 -16.53
C ALA A 319 19.43 -6.35 -15.62
N GLN A 320 18.62 -7.31 -16.10
CA GLN A 320 18.81 -8.73 -15.77
C GLN A 320 18.87 -9.56 -17.06
N ALA A 321 19.77 -9.13 -17.95
CA ALA A 321 20.32 -9.93 -19.04
C ALA A 321 21.63 -9.26 -19.53
N GLU A 322 22.54 -8.93 -18.61
CA GLU A 322 23.94 -8.81 -19.01
C GLU A 322 24.44 -10.22 -19.36
N THR A 323 24.90 -10.38 -20.61
CA THR A 323 25.73 -11.52 -21.05
C THR A 323 25.15 -12.92 -20.78
N GLN A 324 23.89 -13.14 -21.16
CA GLN A 324 23.53 -14.49 -21.61
C GLN A 324 24.11 -14.66 -23.02
N ASP A 325 25.05 -15.59 -23.14
CA ASP A 325 25.75 -15.90 -24.39
C ASP A 325 24.72 -16.47 -25.39
N ASN A 326 24.25 -15.61 -26.30
CA ASN A 326 23.28 -15.99 -27.34
C ASN A 326 24.04 -16.81 -28.39
N GLN A 327 23.99 -18.13 -28.27
CA GLN A 327 24.70 -19.04 -29.14
C GLN A 327 23.79 -19.49 -30.29
N ALA A 328 24.37 -19.58 -31.48
CA ALA A 328 23.73 -20.24 -32.62
C ALA A 328 23.84 -21.76 -32.41
N ILE A 329 22.72 -22.41 -32.13
CA ILE A 329 22.64 -23.86 -31.92
C ILE A 329 21.90 -24.53 -33.08
N ALA A 330 22.49 -25.60 -33.62
CA ALA A 330 21.79 -26.51 -34.52
C ALA A 330 20.92 -27.46 -33.67
N ALA A 331 19.62 -27.50 -33.95
CA ALA A 331 18.65 -28.25 -33.16
C ALA A 331 17.73 -29.09 -34.07
N VAL A 332 17.54 -30.36 -33.70
CA VAL A 332 16.54 -31.26 -34.31
C VAL A 332 15.33 -31.33 -33.40
N ILE A 333 14.18 -30.84 -33.85
CA ILE A 333 12.94 -30.81 -33.07
C ILE A 333 12.42 -32.25 -32.89
N ARG A 334 12.29 -32.71 -31.64
CA ARG A 334 11.86 -34.07 -31.27
C ARG A 334 10.39 -34.18 -30.88
N THR A 335 9.72 -33.07 -30.65
CA THR A 335 8.27 -33.00 -30.42
C THR A 335 7.69 -31.74 -31.03
N ALA A 336 6.53 -31.80 -31.67
CA ALA A 336 5.82 -30.59 -32.07
C ALA A 336 5.65 -29.59 -30.90
N PRO A 337 5.85 -28.27 -31.12
CA PRO A 337 5.70 -27.23 -30.10
C PRO A 337 4.34 -27.22 -29.42
N LYS A 338 4.33 -27.08 -28.09
CA LYS A 338 3.13 -27.09 -27.25
C LYS A 338 3.04 -25.80 -26.44
N LYS A 339 1.83 -25.23 -26.40
CA LYS A 339 1.45 -24.14 -25.49
C LYS A 339 1.04 -24.75 -24.16
N THR A 340 1.68 -24.33 -23.07
CA THR A 340 1.29 -24.70 -21.71
C THR A 340 1.37 -23.50 -20.79
N VAL A 341 0.41 -23.37 -19.87
CA VAL A 341 0.44 -22.32 -18.85
C VAL A 341 1.37 -22.76 -17.72
N ARG A 342 2.51 -22.07 -17.55
CA ARG A 342 3.43 -22.25 -16.42
C ARG A 342 3.12 -21.16 -15.39
N SER A 343 2.98 -21.53 -14.12
CA SER A 343 2.98 -20.53 -13.06
C SER A 343 4.43 -20.22 -12.67
N LYS A 344 4.86 -18.98 -12.90
CA LYS A 344 6.17 -18.46 -12.47
C LYS A 344 5.91 -17.20 -11.63
N ASN A 345 6.43 -17.18 -10.41
CA ASN A 345 6.23 -16.08 -9.44
C ASN A 345 4.76 -15.70 -9.19
N GLY A 346 3.83 -16.66 -9.27
CA GLY A 346 2.39 -16.44 -9.07
C GLY A 346 1.64 -15.88 -10.28
N ALA A 347 2.34 -15.41 -11.32
CA ALA A 347 1.72 -15.11 -12.62
C ALA A 347 1.50 -16.40 -13.42
N ALA A 348 0.38 -16.46 -14.15
CA ALA A 348 0.14 -17.49 -15.16
C ALA A 348 0.71 -17.01 -16.49
N GLU A 349 1.83 -17.59 -16.90
CA GLU A 349 2.53 -17.26 -18.15
C GLU A 349 2.26 -18.37 -19.17
N GLU A 350 1.76 -18.01 -20.36
CA GLU A 350 1.64 -18.97 -21.45
C GLU A 350 3.03 -19.18 -22.07
N VAL A 351 3.57 -20.39 -21.93
CA VAL A 351 4.90 -20.75 -22.43
C VAL A 351 4.76 -21.74 -23.57
N VAL A 352 5.27 -21.37 -24.74
CA VAL A 352 5.50 -22.29 -25.86
C VAL A 352 6.81 -23.05 -25.61
N TRP A 353 6.77 -24.38 -25.71
CA TRP A 353 7.97 -25.22 -25.58
C TRP A 353 7.96 -26.45 -26.48
N CYS A 354 9.14 -26.98 -26.76
CA CYS A 354 9.34 -28.30 -27.37
C CYS A 354 10.59 -28.98 -26.81
N ARG A 355 10.70 -30.30 -26.99
CA ARG A 355 12.00 -31.00 -26.88
C ARG A 355 12.74 -30.93 -28.21
N ALA A 356 14.05 -30.75 -28.12
CA ALA A 356 14.97 -30.85 -29.24
C ALA A 356 16.23 -31.61 -28.83
N GLU A 357 16.96 -32.09 -29.83
CA GLU A 357 18.35 -32.52 -29.67
C GLU A 357 19.27 -31.47 -30.27
N VAL A 358 20.32 -31.10 -29.54
CA VAL A 358 21.37 -30.17 -29.99
C VAL A 358 22.72 -30.87 -30.08
N GLU A 359 23.53 -30.47 -31.04
CA GLU A 359 24.93 -30.91 -31.12
C GLU A 359 25.75 -30.21 -30.02
N GLY A 360 26.43 -31.00 -29.17
CA GLY A 360 27.09 -30.49 -27.97
C GLY A 360 28.44 -29.82 -28.23
N HIS A 361 28.56 -28.54 -27.89
CA HIS A 361 29.84 -27.81 -27.86
C HIS A 361 30.57 -27.94 -26.51
N ALA A 362 31.08 -29.12 -26.16
CA ALA A 362 32.22 -29.30 -25.22
C ALA A 362 32.76 -30.74 -25.20
N GLU A 363 34.03 -30.88 -25.55
CA GLU A 363 34.99 -31.96 -25.18
C GLU A 363 34.45 -33.31 -24.64
N ALA A 364 34.23 -34.28 -25.53
CA ALA A 364 34.99 -35.56 -25.57
C ALA A 364 34.35 -36.60 -26.51
N ASP A 365 33.02 -36.73 -26.48
CA ASP A 365 32.26 -37.70 -27.28
C ASP A 365 31.02 -37.04 -27.87
N GLY A 366 30.79 -37.23 -29.18
CA GLY A 366 29.74 -36.58 -29.97
C GLY A 366 28.33 -37.11 -29.70
N TYR A 367 27.81 -36.87 -28.49
CA TYR A 367 26.43 -37.20 -28.12
C TYR A 367 25.50 -36.00 -28.33
N ASN A 368 24.39 -36.22 -29.04
CA ASN A 368 23.26 -35.28 -29.07
C ASN A 368 22.71 -35.10 -27.67
N VAL A 369 22.60 -33.85 -27.20
CA VAL A 369 22.04 -33.53 -25.88
C VAL A 369 20.55 -33.23 -26.03
N GLN A 370 19.71 -33.91 -25.25
CA GLN A 370 18.28 -33.59 -25.18
C GLN A 370 18.06 -32.35 -24.31
N VAL A 371 17.40 -31.35 -24.89
CA VAL A 371 17.12 -30.05 -24.27
C VAL A 371 15.66 -29.67 -24.45
N ILE A 372 15.18 -28.79 -23.57
CA ILE A 372 13.88 -28.14 -23.72
C ILE A 372 14.10 -26.72 -24.23
N LEU A 373 13.47 -26.41 -25.35
CA LEU A 373 13.45 -25.07 -25.92
C LEU A 373 12.18 -24.35 -25.45
N THR A 374 12.28 -23.09 -25.04
CA THR A 374 11.15 -22.23 -24.67
C THR A 374 11.15 -20.92 -25.46
N GLY A 375 9.97 -20.44 -25.85
CA GLY A 375 9.77 -19.14 -26.50
C GLY A 375 8.85 -19.17 -27.73
N ASP A 376 8.18 -18.05 -28.00
CA ASP A 376 7.16 -17.95 -29.07
C ASP A 376 7.71 -18.15 -30.47
N ALA A 377 9.01 -17.92 -30.69
CA ALA A 377 9.70 -18.17 -31.95
C ALA A 377 9.61 -19.65 -32.40
N LEU A 378 9.31 -20.58 -31.49
CA LEU A 378 9.10 -22.00 -31.80
C LEU A 378 7.78 -22.28 -32.55
N LEU A 379 6.83 -21.34 -32.56
CA LEU A 379 5.52 -21.53 -33.19
C LEU A 379 5.66 -21.73 -34.71
N GLY A 380 5.18 -22.88 -35.20
CA GLY A 380 5.24 -23.26 -36.62
C GLY A 380 6.35 -24.27 -36.97
N LEU A 381 7.21 -24.63 -36.01
CA LEU A 381 8.17 -25.72 -36.20
C LEU A 381 7.49 -27.10 -36.14
N ASN A 382 8.01 -28.05 -36.92
CA ASN A 382 7.48 -29.41 -37.03
C ASN A 382 8.40 -30.43 -36.35
N GLU A 383 7.82 -31.56 -35.93
CA GLU A 383 8.59 -32.71 -35.44
C GLU A 383 9.47 -33.30 -36.55
N GLY A 384 10.74 -33.58 -36.22
CA GLY A 384 11.75 -34.01 -37.20
C GLY A 384 12.43 -32.87 -37.96
N GLN A 385 12.00 -31.61 -37.80
CA GLN A 385 12.62 -30.46 -38.46
C GLN A 385 13.97 -30.11 -37.83
N THR A 386 15.00 -29.92 -38.66
CA THR A 386 16.29 -29.36 -38.25
C THR A 386 16.27 -27.84 -38.45
N VAL A 387 16.73 -27.08 -37.46
CA VAL A 387 16.76 -25.61 -37.47
C VAL A 387 18.00 -25.07 -36.76
N THR A 388 18.49 -23.92 -37.21
CA THR A 388 19.45 -23.13 -36.45
C THR A 388 18.70 -22.11 -35.59
N LEU A 389 19.03 -22.01 -34.31
CA LEU A 389 18.35 -21.16 -33.34
C LEU A 389 19.34 -20.22 -32.67
N ILE A 390 18.95 -18.97 -32.45
CA ILE A 390 19.63 -18.11 -31.48
C ILE A 390 18.96 -18.33 -30.13
N ALA A 391 19.66 -19.01 -29.23
CA ALA A 391 19.15 -19.34 -27.91
C ALA A 391 20.19 -19.08 -26.82
N SER A 392 19.73 -18.87 -25.60
CA SER A 392 20.58 -18.75 -24.41
C SER A 392 20.19 -19.80 -23.36
N PRO A 393 21.17 -20.42 -22.67
CA PRO A 393 20.87 -21.32 -21.55
C PRO A 393 20.24 -20.51 -20.41
N THR A 394 19.08 -20.95 -19.92
CA THR A 394 18.36 -20.25 -18.85
C THR A 394 18.98 -20.47 -17.46
N GLY A 395 19.81 -21.51 -17.31
CA GLY A 395 20.27 -22.01 -16.01
C GLY A 395 19.21 -22.83 -15.24
N GLU A 396 17.98 -22.93 -15.76
CA GLU A 396 16.96 -23.83 -15.24
C GLU A 396 17.07 -25.23 -15.88
N LYS A 397 16.81 -26.26 -15.07
CA LYS A 397 16.56 -27.63 -15.54
C LYS A 397 15.08 -27.96 -15.39
N ALA A 398 14.55 -28.74 -16.32
CA ALA A 398 13.20 -29.27 -16.22
C ALA A 398 13.12 -30.43 -15.21
N ALA A 399 11.89 -30.88 -14.89
CA ALA A 399 11.65 -31.91 -13.88
C ALA A 399 12.28 -33.29 -14.18
N ASN A 400 12.68 -33.51 -15.44
CA ASN A 400 13.41 -34.68 -15.95
C ASN A 400 14.92 -34.46 -16.09
N GLY A 401 15.46 -33.31 -15.68
CA GLY A 401 16.90 -32.99 -15.70
C GLY A 401 17.42 -32.38 -17.02
N GLU A 402 16.60 -32.34 -18.07
CA GLU A 402 16.90 -31.67 -19.35
C GLU A 402 17.15 -30.17 -19.13
N ASP A 403 18.17 -29.62 -19.80
CA ASP A 403 18.49 -28.19 -19.73
C ASP A 403 17.50 -27.35 -20.54
N ILE A 404 17.11 -26.20 -19.99
CA ILE A 404 16.14 -25.29 -20.62
C ILE A 404 16.88 -24.13 -21.31
N TYR A 405 16.62 -23.94 -22.59
CA TYR A 405 17.15 -22.86 -23.42
C TYR A 405 16.03 -21.92 -23.87
N GLN A 406 16.22 -20.61 -23.67
CA GLN A 406 15.31 -19.60 -24.17
C GLN A 406 15.67 -19.26 -25.61
N VAL A 407 14.79 -19.59 -26.54
CA VAL A 407 14.93 -19.26 -27.97
C VAL A 407 14.45 -17.83 -28.19
N ARG A 408 15.29 -17.00 -28.82
CA ARG A 408 14.94 -15.65 -29.24
C ARG A 408 14.55 -15.58 -30.70
N GLU A 409 15.23 -16.33 -31.55
CA GLU A 409 15.07 -16.29 -33.00
C GLU A 409 15.28 -17.68 -33.61
N VAL A 410 14.45 -18.03 -34.58
CA VAL A 410 14.70 -19.16 -35.48
C VAL A 410 15.42 -18.60 -36.70
N CYS A 411 16.74 -18.76 -36.77
CA CYS A 411 17.48 -18.50 -37.99
C CYS A 411 17.26 -19.70 -38.91
N ALA A 412 16.17 -19.65 -39.68
CA ALA A 412 15.88 -20.65 -40.69
C ALA A 412 17.11 -20.78 -41.61
N ASP A 413 17.63 -22.00 -41.74
CA ASP A 413 18.62 -22.27 -42.78
C ASP A 413 18.27 -23.55 -43.55
N THR A 414 18.87 -23.59 -44.72
CA THR A 414 18.35 -24.17 -45.93
C THR A 414 18.90 -25.57 -46.13
N SER A 415 18.07 -26.44 -46.73
CA SER A 415 18.40 -27.66 -47.49
C SER A 415 18.04 -29.00 -46.84
N ALA A 416 17.57 -30.00 -47.59
CA ALA A 416 16.92 -29.98 -48.92
C ALA A 416 16.30 -31.35 -49.24
N ALA A 417 15.15 -31.35 -49.92
CA ALA A 417 14.74 -32.30 -50.97
C ALA A 417 13.34 -31.92 -51.50
#